data_AF-A0A4P9Z1W3-F1
#
_entry.id   AF-A0A4P9Z1W3-F1
#
_cell.length_a   1.000
_cell.length_b   1.000
_cell.length_c   1.000
_cell.angle_alpha   90.00
_cell.angle_beta   90.00
_cell.angle_gamma   90.00
#
_symmetry.space_group_name_H-M   'P 1'
#
loop_
_entity.id
_entity.type
_entity.pdbx_description
1 polymer ?
#
loop_
_entity_poly.entity_id
_entity_poly.type
_entity_poly.pdbx_seq_one_letter_code
_entity_poly.pdbx_strand_id
1 'polypeptide(L)'
;VRALGETDLNPVSGLGKISQVIFAGVTPHNIVANLIAGGIAEAGAQQAGDMMQDLKTGHLLHASPRAQFYGQLAGSFFSVIVAVLSYWVFSTVYTIPGPEFSAPTAAVWLEMSRLVNGQPLPTNSTPFIIGSAVLFAIPPLLEVVRPNARFLRYIPSGIAFAMGIYTTPNYVIPRVLGSLVAEAYQWHRVRKDPKVARSLRVLIIVIASGFVLGEGTLSLVNLILKANGVGPATCAGCIGSICSGCKL
;
A
#
# COMPACT_ATOMS: atom_id res chain seq x y z
N VAL A 1 -14.16 0.71 -3.35
CA VAL A 1 -14.97 1.68 -2.55
C VAL A 1 -15.00 1.33 -1.07
N ARG A 2 -15.59 0.20 -0.62
CA ARG A 2 -15.59 -0.19 0.81
C ARG A 2 -14.17 -0.32 1.39
N ALA A 3 -13.28 -1.03 0.70
CA ALA A 3 -11.88 -1.16 1.10
C ALA A 3 -11.19 0.20 1.26
N LEU A 4 -11.30 1.04 0.25
CA LEU A 4 -10.76 2.40 0.27
C LEU A 4 -11.34 3.26 1.40
N GLY A 5 -12.63 3.13 1.72
CA GLY A 5 -13.26 3.82 2.84
C GLY A 5 -12.86 3.30 4.22
N GLU A 6 -12.52 2.02 4.35
CA GLU A 6 -12.14 1.39 5.62
C GLU A 6 -10.63 1.46 5.91
N THR A 7 -9.79 1.32 4.88
CA THR A 7 -8.34 1.17 5.02
C THR A 7 -7.53 2.24 4.31
N ASP A 8 -8.19 3.20 3.64
CA ASP A 8 -7.55 4.23 2.81
C ASP A 8 -6.64 3.64 1.70
N LEU A 9 -6.94 2.39 1.30
CA LEU A 9 -6.16 1.66 0.30
C LEU A 9 -7.11 1.03 -0.71
N ASN A 10 -6.78 1.21 -1.99
CA ASN A 10 -7.51 0.60 -3.09
C ASN A 10 -6.95 -0.80 -3.38
N PRO A 11 -7.73 -1.90 -3.30
CA PRO A 11 -7.24 -3.26 -3.49
C PRO A 11 -7.05 -3.60 -4.98
N VAL A 12 -6.31 -2.77 -5.72
CA VAL A 12 -6.12 -2.86 -7.17
C VAL A 12 -5.33 -4.10 -7.59
N SER A 13 -4.50 -4.62 -6.68
CA SER A 13 -3.72 -5.83 -6.93
C SER A 13 -4.58 -7.07 -7.21
N GLY A 14 -5.83 -7.09 -6.75
CA GLY A 14 -6.79 -8.13 -7.14
C GLY A 14 -7.26 -7.98 -8.59
N LEU A 15 -7.57 -6.76 -9.01
CA LEU A 15 -8.00 -6.46 -10.38
C LEU A 15 -6.89 -6.74 -11.40
N GLY A 16 -5.64 -6.41 -11.07
CA GLY A 16 -4.48 -6.71 -11.91
C GLY A 16 -4.30 -8.21 -12.17
N LYS A 17 -4.53 -9.07 -11.16
CA LYS A 17 -4.47 -10.53 -11.32
C LYS A 17 -5.60 -11.09 -12.19
N ILE A 18 -6.79 -10.49 -12.17
CA ILE A 18 -7.87 -10.87 -13.09
C ILE A 18 -7.44 -10.60 -14.53
N SER A 19 -6.77 -9.46 -14.78
CA SER A 19 -6.20 -9.14 -16.09
C SER A 19 -5.15 -10.17 -16.51
N GLN A 20 -4.27 -10.61 -15.60
CA GLN A 20 -3.31 -11.68 -15.87
C GLN A 20 -3.99 -12.99 -16.33
N VAL A 21 -5.14 -13.36 -15.76
CA VAL A 21 -5.90 -14.54 -16.22
C VAL A 21 -6.41 -14.35 -17.67
N ILE A 22 -6.94 -13.17 -17.98
CA ILE A 22 -7.43 -12.86 -19.34
C ILE A 22 -6.28 -12.90 -20.36
N PHE A 23 -5.17 -12.23 -20.05
CA PHE A 23 -4.02 -12.13 -20.95
C PHE A 23 -3.24 -13.44 -21.10
N ALA A 24 -3.34 -14.36 -20.15
CA ALA A 24 -2.82 -15.72 -20.33
C ALA A 24 -3.53 -16.46 -21.47
N GLY A 25 -4.81 -16.17 -21.71
CA GLY A 25 -5.54 -16.70 -22.86
C GLY A 25 -5.16 -16.03 -24.19
N VAL A 26 -4.81 -14.73 -24.16
CA VAL A 26 -4.44 -13.97 -25.36
C VAL A 26 -3.00 -14.25 -25.80
N THR A 27 -2.08 -14.36 -24.85
CA THR A 27 -0.65 -14.58 -25.12
C THR A 27 -0.14 -15.71 -24.21
N PRO A 28 -0.48 -16.97 -24.54
CA PRO A 28 -0.11 -18.11 -23.71
C PRO A 28 1.40 -18.29 -23.65
N HIS A 29 1.87 -18.79 -22.50
CA HIS A 29 3.27 -19.06 -22.18
C HIS A 29 4.20 -17.82 -22.15
N ASN A 30 3.66 -16.61 -22.24
CA ASN A 30 4.45 -15.38 -22.17
C ASN A 30 4.29 -14.68 -20.81
N ILE A 31 5.15 -15.06 -19.86
CA ILE A 31 5.14 -14.54 -18.48
C ILE A 31 5.38 -13.02 -18.45
N VAL A 32 6.29 -12.50 -19.28
CA VAL A 32 6.65 -11.07 -19.28
C VAL A 32 5.49 -10.22 -19.82
N ALA A 33 4.92 -10.60 -20.97
CA ALA A 33 3.77 -9.89 -21.52
C ALA A 33 2.57 -9.94 -20.58
N ASN A 34 2.34 -11.08 -19.92
CA ASN A 34 1.29 -11.25 -18.93
C ASN A 34 1.47 -10.31 -17.72
N LEU A 35 2.70 -10.22 -17.21
CA LEU A 35 3.05 -9.34 -16.08
C LEU A 35 2.86 -7.87 -16.43
N ILE A 36 3.32 -7.44 -17.61
CA ILE A 36 3.16 -6.06 -18.11
C ILE A 36 1.66 -5.73 -18.26
N ALA A 37 0.88 -6.63 -18.86
CA ALA A 37 -0.54 -6.41 -19.07
C ALA A 37 -1.31 -6.25 -17.74
N GLY A 38 -1.01 -7.11 -16.75
CA GLY A 38 -1.57 -7.01 -15.41
C GLY A 38 -1.19 -5.70 -14.71
N GLY A 39 0.08 -5.27 -14.82
CA GLY A 39 0.56 -4.01 -14.24
C GLY A 39 -0.10 -2.77 -14.85
N ILE A 40 -0.30 -2.74 -16.17
CA ILE A 40 -1.01 -1.65 -16.85
C ILE A 40 -2.48 -1.59 -16.40
N ALA A 41 -3.14 -2.75 -16.29
CA ALA A 41 -4.52 -2.82 -15.83
C ALA A 41 -4.67 -2.33 -14.38
N GLU A 42 -3.74 -2.72 -13.50
CA GLU A 42 -3.69 -2.23 -12.10
C GLU A 42 -3.49 -0.71 -12.05
N ALA A 43 -2.49 -0.19 -12.79
CA ALA A 43 -2.20 1.24 -12.83
C ALA A 43 -3.41 2.06 -13.31
N GLY A 44 -4.10 1.59 -14.35
CA GLY A 44 -5.34 2.22 -14.84
C GLY A 44 -6.47 2.18 -13.81
N ALA A 45 -6.66 1.05 -13.13
CA ALA A 45 -7.67 0.91 -12.09
C ALA A 45 -7.39 1.79 -10.86
N GLN A 46 -6.11 1.91 -10.48
CA GLN A 46 -5.69 2.79 -9.38
C GLN A 46 -5.94 4.26 -9.75
N GLN A 47 -5.46 4.71 -10.91
CA GLN A 47 -5.62 6.09 -11.35
C GLN A 47 -7.09 6.49 -11.46
N ALA A 48 -7.94 5.60 -11.98
CA ALA A 48 -9.38 5.83 -12.04
C ALA A 48 -10.01 5.94 -10.64
N GLY A 49 -9.57 5.09 -9.70
CA GLY A 49 -9.99 5.14 -8.30
C GLY A 49 -9.65 6.48 -7.63
N ASP A 50 -8.39 6.89 -7.74
CA ASP A 50 -7.89 8.12 -7.14
C ASP A 50 -8.57 9.35 -7.75
N MET A 51 -8.75 9.37 -9.08
CA MET A 51 -9.44 10.46 -9.77
C MET A 51 -10.89 10.62 -9.31
N MET A 52 -11.61 9.52 -9.03
CA MET A 52 -12.97 9.60 -8.48
C MET A 52 -13.00 10.22 -7.08
N GLN A 53 -12.02 9.89 -6.22
CA GLN A 53 -11.92 10.48 -4.88
C GLN A 53 -11.59 11.97 -4.95
N ASP A 54 -10.61 12.31 -5.78
CA ASP A 54 -10.18 13.68 -6.00
C ASP A 54 -11.34 14.52 -6.53
N LEU A 55 -12.05 14.06 -7.57
CA LEU A 55 -13.17 14.81 -8.15
C LEU A 55 -14.32 14.97 -7.16
N LYS A 56 -14.60 13.95 -6.33
CA LYS A 56 -15.59 14.06 -5.27
C LYS A 56 -15.20 15.12 -4.24
N THR A 57 -13.93 15.13 -3.83
CA THR A 57 -13.39 16.10 -2.87
C THR A 57 -13.42 17.51 -3.45
N GLY A 58 -12.97 17.67 -4.70
CA GLY A 58 -13.03 18.94 -5.43
C GLY A 58 -14.46 19.47 -5.54
N HIS A 59 -15.43 18.60 -5.85
CA HIS A 59 -16.84 18.96 -5.87
C HIS A 59 -17.35 19.44 -4.51
N LEU A 60 -17.00 18.75 -3.41
CA LEU A 60 -17.38 19.15 -2.04
C LEU A 60 -16.76 20.48 -1.61
N LEU A 61 -15.58 20.82 -2.13
CA LEU A 61 -14.89 22.09 -1.88
C LEU A 61 -15.29 23.20 -2.86
N HIS A 62 -16.24 22.94 -3.76
CA HIS A 62 -16.60 23.83 -4.88
C HIS A 62 -15.40 24.23 -5.76
N ALA A 63 -14.39 23.37 -5.85
CA ALA A 63 -13.25 23.56 -6.74
C ALA A 63 -13.66 23.31 -8.20
N SER A 64 -12.99 23.99 -9.14
CA SER A 64 -13.30 23.83 -10.56
C SER A 64 -12.78 22.46 -11.07
N PRO A 65 -13.63 21.60 -11.66
CA PRO A 65 -13.18 20.30 -12.16
C PRO A 65 -12.16 20.40 -13.30
N ARG A 66 -12.25 21.47 -14.11
CA ARG A 66 -11.32 21.72 -15.22
C ARG A 66 -9.90 22.00 -14.72
N ALA A 67 -9.73 22.89 -13.73
CA ALA A 67 -8.40 23.18 -13.19
C ALA A 67 -7.80 21.95 -12.52
N GLN A 68 -8.62 21.14 -11.83
CA GLN A 68 -8.18 19.91 -11.21
C GLN A 68 -7.70 18.87 -12.24
N PHE A 69 -8.44 18.69 -13.34
CA PHE A 69 -8.04 17.82 -14.44
C PHE A 69 -6.71 18.23 -15.06
N TYR A 70 -6.53 19.52 -15.38
CA TYR A 70 -5.26 20.01 -15.91
C TYR A 70 -4.11 19.91 -14.90
N GLY A 71 -4.40 20.14 -13.62
CA GLY A 71 -3.43 19.96 -12.54
C GLY A 71 -2.96 18.51 -12.41
N GLN A 72 -3.88 17.55 -12.47
CA GLN A 72 -3.55 16.12 -12.47
C GLN A 72 -2.74 15.73 -13.70
N LEU A 73 -3.12 16.19 -14.91
CA LEU A 73 -2.35 15.92 -16.13
C LEU A 73 -0.92 16.44 -16.06
N ALA A 74 -0.74 17.70 -15.63
CA ALA A 74 0.58 18.29 -15.47
C ALA A 74 1.39 17.54 -14.41
N GLY A 75 0.79 17.28 -13.25
CA GLY A 75 1.42 16.53 -12.16
C GLY A 75 1.84 15.12 -12.57
N SER A 76 0.98 14.38 -13.27
CA SER A 76 1.27 13.06 -13.82
C SER A 76 2.42 13.10 -14.82
N PHE A 77 2.47 14.10 -15.70
CA PHE A 77 3.55 14.23 -16.68
C PHE A 77 4.92 14.37 -16.00
N PHE A 78 5.04 15.26 -15.01
CA PHE A 78 6.29 15.44 -14.28
C PHE A 78 6.61 14.24 -13.37
N SER A 79 5.59 13.60 -12.77
CA SER A 79 5.80 12.48 -11.87
C SER A 79 6.37 11.26 -12.58
N VAL A 80 6.03 11.01 -13.86
CA VAL A 80 6.65 9.93 -14.65
C VAL A 80 8.17 10.09 -14.69
N ILE A 81 8.66 11.30 -14.98
CA ILE A 81 10.11 11.57 -15.07
C ILE A 81 10.78 11.32 -13.72
N VAL A 82 10.23 11.89 -12.65
CA VAL A 82 10.79 11.75 -11.30
C VAL A 82 10.75 10.29 -10.84
N ALA A 83 9.67 9.57 -11.07
CA ALA A 83 9.51 8.18 -10.68
C ALA A 83 10.49 7.25 -11.40
N VAL A 84 10.63 7.39 -12.72
CA VAL A 84 11.56 6.58 -13.54
C VAL A 84 13.00 6.84 -13.13
N LEU A 85 13.39 8.12 -12.96
CA LEU A 85 14.74 8.46 -12.51
C LEU A 85 15.02 7.93 -11.10
N SER A 86 14.06 8.08 -10.18
CA SER A 86 14.22 7.57 -8.81
C SER A 86 14.39 6.05 -8.82
N TYR A 87 13.55 5.32 -9.55
CA TYR A 87 13.66 3.86 -9.67
C TYR A 87 15.00 3.43 -10.29
N TRP A 88 15.48 4.16 -11.30
CA TRP A 88 16.78 3.90 -11.91
C TRP A 88 17.91 4.07 -10.88
N VAL A 89 17.93 5.15 -10.11
CA VAL A 89 18.93 5.34 -9.05
C VAL A 89 18.81 4.24 -7.98
N PHE A 90 17.59 3.91 -7.53
CA PHE A 90 17.37 2.82 -6.57
C PHE A 90 17.93 1.48 -7.04
N SER A 91 17.68 1.10 -8.30
CA SER A 91 18.15 -0.18 -8.85
C SER A 91 19.66 -0.22 -9.14
N THR A 92 20.32 0.93 -9.25
CA THR A 92 21.79 1.00 -9.34
C THR A 92 22.49 0.96 -7.99
N VAL A 93 21.89 1.53 -6.94
CA VAL A 93 22.48 1.61 -5.59
C VAL A 93 22.18 0.38 -4.76
N TYR A 94 20.99 -0.20 -4.91
CA TYR A 94 20.49 -1.31 -4.11
C TYR A 94 20.19 -2.54 -4.97
N THR A 95 20.50 -3.72 -4.43
CA THR A 95 20.10 -5.00 -5.04
C THR A 95 18.64 -5.28 -4.71
N ILE A 96 17.80 -5.42 -5.74
CA ILE A 96 16.37 -5.72 -5.60
C ILE A 96 16.05 -6.99 -6.40
N PRO A 97 15.54 -8.08 -5.77
CA PRO A 97 15.26 -8.22 -4.34
C PRO A 97 16.55 -8.44 -3.52
N GLY A 98 16.59 -7.88 -2.32
CA GLY A 98 17.72 -7.98 -1.39
C GLY A 98 17.28 -7.88 0.08
N PRO A 99 18.22 -7.98 1.04
CA PRO A 99 17.89 -7.91 2.47
C PRO A 99 17.26 -6.57 2.88
N GLU A 100 17.62 -5.47 2.21
CA GLU A 100 17.02 -4.15 2.45
C GLU A 100 15.67 -3.98 1.75
N PHE A 101 15.51 -4.59 0.56
CA PHE A 101 14.30 -4.50 -0.26
C PHE A 101 13.87 -5.89 -0.75
N SER A 102 13.12 -6.61 0.08
CA SER A 102 12.72 -8.00 -0.20
C SER A 102 11.65 -8.15 -1.30
N ALA A 103 11.03 -7.05 -1.75
CA ALA A 103 10.02 -6.98 -2.81
C ALA A 103 9.00 -8.15 -2.82
N PRO A 104 8.35 -8.50 -1.70
CA PRO A 104 7.51 -9.70 -1.59
C PRO A 104 6.30 -9.67 -2.54
N THR A 105 5.73 -8.49 -2.75
CA THR A 105 4.60 -8.30 -3.68
C THR A 105 5.01 -8.65 -5.12
N ALA A 106 6.23 -8.31 -5.55
CA ALA A 106 6.70 -8.64 -6.90
C ALA A 106 6.78 -10.16 -7.12
N ALA A 107 7.16 -10.93 -6.10
CA ALA A 107 7.15 -12.38 -6.15
C ALA A 107 5.73 -12.93 -6.33
N VAL A 108 4.74 -12.42 -5.58
CA VAL A 108 3.33 -12.83 -5.73
C VAL A 108 2.81 -12.58 -7.14
N TRP A 109 3.19 -11.45 -7.75
CA TRP A 109 2.82 -11.11 -9.12
C TRP A 109 3.46 -12.03 -10.16
N LEU A 110 4.75 -12.33 -10.00
CA LEU A 110 5.47 -13.25 -10.87
C LEU A 110 4.92 -14.68 -10.77
N GLU A 111 4.67 -15.16 -9.56
CA GLU A 111 4.09 -16.49 -9.32
C GLU A 111 2.68 -16.61 -9.91
N MET A 112 1.88 -15.54 -9.83
CA MET A 112 0.58 -15.54 -10.50
C MET A 112 0.72 -15.63 -12.02
N SER A 113 1.64 -14.87 -12.63
CA SER A 113 1.93 -14.99 -14.06
C SER A 113 2.44 -16.39 -14.44
N ARG A 114 3.28 -17.02 -13.62
CA ARG A 114 3.74 -18.40 -13.83
C ARG A 114 2.60 -19.41 -13.78
N LEU A 115 1.74 -19.28 -12.78
CA LEU A 115 0.57 -20.14 -12.57
C LEU A 115 -0.37 -20.13 -13.77
N VAL A 116 -0.78 -18.95 -14.23
CA VAL A 116 -1.72 -18.84 -15.37
C VAL A 116 -1.09 -19.27 -16.69
N ASN A 117 0.23 -19.35 -16.77
CA ASN A 117 0.97 -19.83 -17.95
C ASN A 117 1.37 -21.32 -17.87
N GLY A 118 0.83 -22.07 -16.88
CA GLY A 118 0.93 -23.52 -16.81
C GLY A 118 1.98 -24.07 -15.86
N GLN A 119 2.63 -23.23 -15.04
CA GLN A 119 3.52 -23.74 -13.99
C GLN A 119 2.71 -24.26 -12.79
N PRO A 120 3.15 -25.37 -12.16
CA PRO A 120 2.43 -25.98 -11.06
C PRO A 120 2.51 -25.15 -9.78
N LEU A 121 1.44 -25.18 -8.98
CA LEU A 121 1.47 -24.70 -7.60
C LEU A 121 2.26 -25.66 -6.70
N PRO A 122 2.87 -25.17 -5.61
CA PRO A 122 3.44 -26.02 -4.57
C PRO A 122 2.43 -27.07 -4.07
N THR A 123 2.92 -28.25 -3.71
CA THR A 123 2.10 -29.33 -3.14
C THR A 123 1.33 -28.83 -1.92
N ASN A 124 0.06 -29.21 -1.79
CA ASN A 124 -0.88 -28.77 -0.74
C ASN A 124 -1.36 -27.30 -0.80
N SER A 125 -1.12 -26.57 -1.90
CA SER A 125 -1.67 -25.22 -2.06
C SER A 125 -3.21 -25.20 -2.12
N THR A 126 -3.82 -26.17 -2.81
CA THR A 126 -5.29 -26.25 -2.97
C THR A 126 -6.05 -26.36 -1.63
N PRO A 127 -5.74 -27.32 -0.72
CA PRO A 127 -6.42 -27.39 0.56
C PRO A 127 -6.17 -26.15 1.43
N PHE A 128 -5.00 -25.50 1.31
CA PHE A 128 -4.73 -24.24 2.01
C PHE A 128 -5.56 -23.07 1.47
N ILE A 129 -5.67 -22.94 0.14
CA ILE A 129 -6.52 -21.92 -0.50
C ILE A 129 -7.98 -22.10 -0.08
N ILE A 130 -8.49 -23.33 -0.13
CA ILE A 130 -9.88 -23.62 0.26
C ILE A 130 -10.08 -23.36 1.76
N GLY A 131 -9.18 -23.85 2.62
CA GLY A 131 -9.27 -23.66 4.07
C GLY A 131 -9.23 -22.18 4.47
N SER A 132 -8.31 -21.41 3.88
CA SER A 132 -8.21 -19.97 4.12
C SER A 132 -9.42 -19.22 3.54
N ALA A 133 -9.89 -19.55 2.34
CA ALA A 133 -11.08 -18.94 1.75
C ALA A 133 -12.33 -19.14 2.62
N VAL A 134 -12.53 -20.36 3.16
CA VAL A 134 -13.64 -20.63 4.09
C VAL A 134 -13.47 -19.85 5.38
N LEU A 135 -12.28 -19.89 6.00
CA LEU A 135 -12.02 -19.18 7.25
C LEU A 135 -12.27 -17.68 7.15
N PHE A 136 -11.79 -17.04 6.07
CA PHE A 136 -11.92 -15.60 5.85
C PHE A 136 -13.26 -15.17 5.23
N ALA A 137 -14.06 -16.12 4.73
CA ALA A 137 -15.45 -15.86 4.32
C ALA A 137 -16.42 -15.78 5.51
N ILE A 138 -16.09 -16.42 6.65
CA ILE A 138 -16.96 -16.45 7.84
C ILE A 138 -17.25 -15.05 8.40
N PRO A 139 -16.26 -14.16 8.63
CA PRO A 139 -16.52 -12.85 9.22
C PRO A 139 -17.44 -11.96 8.38
N PRO A 140 -17.21 -11.78 7.06
CA PRO A 140 -18.15 -11.05 6.20
C PRO A 140 -19.54 -11.67 6.16
N LEU A 141 -19.64 -13.00 6.17
CA LEU A 141 -20.93 -13.68 6.16
C LEU A 141 -21.71 -13.45 7.46
N LEU A 142 -21.01 -13.44 8.61
CA LEU A 142 -21.60 -13.11 9.90
C LEU A 142 -22.08 -11.65 9.96
N GLU A 143 -21.36 -10.71 9.36
CA GLU A 143 -21.80 -9.31 9.22
C GLU A 143 -23.12 -9.21 8.43
N VAL A 144 -23.26 -9.98 7.34
CA VAL A 144 -24.48 -9.99 6.52
C VAL A 144 -25.66 -10.64 7.26
N VAL A 145 -25.44 -11.75 7.96
CA VAL A 145 -26.51 -12.52 8.62
C VAL A 145 -26.95 -11.88 9.94
N ARG A 146 -26.02 -11.25 10.69
CA ARG A 146 -26.32 -10.64 12.00
C ARG A 146 -25.75 -9.23 12.13
N PRO A 147 -26.19 -8.26 11.32
CA PRO A 147 -25.59 -6.92 11.27
C PRO A 147 -25.59 -6.17 12.62
N ASN A 148 -26.53 -6.48 13.51
CA ASN A 148 -26.67 -5.81 14.82
C ASN A 148 -25.96 -6.52 15.98
N ALA A 149 -25.19 -7.59 15.72
CA ALA A 149 -24.54 -8.32 16.79
C ALA A 149 -23.35 -7.54 17.37
N ARG A 150 -23.37 -7.29 18.69
CA ARG A 150 -22.33 -6.51 19.38
C ARG A 150 -20.92 -7.09 19.25
N PHE A 151 -20.79 -8.41 19.05
CA PHE A 151 -19.49 -9.06 18.91
C PHE A 151 -18.79 -8.73 17.58
N LEU A 152 -19.53 -8.34 16.53
CA LEU A 152 -18.95 -7.97 15.23
C LEU A 152 -18.00 -6.77 15.35
N ARG A 153 -18.19 -5.91 16.36
CA ARG A 153 -17.29 -4.78 16.64
C ARG A 153 -15.87 -5.19 17.03
N TYR A 154 -15.67 -6.42 17.51
CA TYR A 154 -14.37 -6.94 17.92
C TYR A 154 -13.69 -7.78 16.84
N ILE A 155 -14.40 -8.10 15.76
CA ILE A 155 -13.85 -8.86 14.65
C ILE A 155 -13.08 -7.90 13.75
N PRO A 156 -11.79 -8.17 13.46
CA PRO A 156 -11.02 -7.32 12.55
C PRO A 156 -11.59 -7.40 11.13
N SER A 157 -11.63 -6.26 10.43
CA SER A 157 -12.03 -6.22 9.03
C SER A 157 -11.13 -7.16 8.21
N GLY A 158 -11.73 -8.05 7.42
CA GLY A 158 -10.98 -8.97 6.55
C GLY A 158 -10.10 -8.24 5.53
N ILE A 159 -10.48 -7.02 5.14
CA ILE A 159 -9.71 -6.15 4.26
C ILE A 159 -8.44 -5.67 4.96
N ALA A 160 -8.54 -5.23 6.22
CA ALA A 160 -7.40 -4.80 7.01
C ALA A 160 -6.41 -5.95 7.25
N PHE A 161 -6.93 -7.16 7.51
CA PHE A 161 -6.11 -8.35 7.67
C PHE A 161 -5.34 -8.72 6.39
N ALA A 162 -6.03 -8.72 5.24
CA ALA A 162 -5.42 -9.03 3.95
C ALA A 162 -4.30 -8.04 3.58
N MET A 163 -4.50 -6.75 3.82
CA MET A 163 -3.48 -5.72 3.58
C MET A 163 -2.29 -5.83 4.55
N GLY A 164 -2.57 -6.21 5.81
CA GLY A 164 -1.54 -6.36 6.85
C GLY A 164 -0.53 -7.47 6.56
N ILE A 165 -0.97 -8.60 6.00
CA ILE A 165 -0.09 -9.75 5.71
C ILE A 165 1.07 -9.39 4.76
N TYR A 166 0.84 -8.51 3.79
CA TYR A 166 1.85 -8.12 2.81
C TYR A 166 2.78 -6.99 3.30
N THR A 167 2.40 -6.30 4.37
CA THR A 167 3.13 -5.14 4.86
C THR A 167 4.18 -5.57 5.88
N THR A 168 5.43 -5.17 5.69
CA THR A 168 6.50 -5.54 6.64
C THR A 168 6.27 -4.90 8.02
N PRO A 169 6.71 -5.56 9.11
CA PRO A 169 6.52 -5.05 10.47
C PRO A 169 7.07 -3.63 10.68
N ASN A 170 8.13 -3.26 9.94
CA ASN A 170 8.74 -1.92 9.99
C ASN A 170 7.76 -0.80 9.62
N TYR A 171 6.76 -1.05 8.77
CA TYR A 171 5.71 -0.07 8.46
C TYR A 171 4.49 -0.22 9.36
N VAL A 172 4.15 -1.44 9.78
CA VAL A 172 2.95 -1.70 10.59
C VAL A 172 3.11 -1.20 12.03
N ILE A 173 4.26 -1.46 12.66
CA ILE A 173 4.50 -1.13 14.07
C ILE A 173 4.43 0.39 14.31
N PRO A 174 5.12 1.26 13.54
CA PRO A 174 5.03 2.70 13.74
C PRO A 174 3.62 3.24 13.52
N ARG A 175 2.86 2.69 12.56
CA ARG A 175 1.46 3.07 12.32
C ARG A 175 0.56 2.74 13.52
N VAL A 176 0.74 1.55 14.11
CA VAL A 176 0.00 1.15 15.32
C VAL A 176 0.37 2.05 16.49
N LEU A 177 1.66 2.30 16.72
CA LEU A 177 2.12 3.20 17.79
C LEU A 177 1.58 4.62 17.61
N GLY A 178 1.67 5.18 16.40
CA GLY A 178 1.12 6.48 16.06
C GLY A 178 -0.39 6.57 16.29
N SER A 179 -1.12 5.51 15.92
CA SER A 179 -2.56 5.40 16.17
C SER A 179 -2.90 5.36 17.67
N LEU A 180 -2.17 4.57 18.46
CA LEU A 180 -2.36 4.49 19.92
C LEU A 180 -2.06 5.83 20.61
N VAL A 181 -0.99 6.51 20.20
CA VAL A 181 -0.65 7.85 20.71
C VAL A 181 -1.74 8.86 20.35
N ALA A 182 -2.24 8.84 19.12
CA ALA A 182 -3.31 9.71 18.68
C ALA A 182 -4.62 9.47 19.46
N GLU A 183 -5.01 8.21 19.66
CA GLU A 183 -6.18 7.81 20.46
C GLU A 183 -6.04 8.23 21.92
N ALA A 184 -4.90 7.97 22.56
CA ALA A 184 -4.65 8.41 23.93
C ALA A 184 -4.75 9.94 24.06
N TYR A 185 -4.12 10.67 23.13
CA TYR A 185 -4.16 12.12 23.13
C TYR A 185 -5.57 12.67 22.92
N GLN A 186 -6.35 12.07 22.01
CA GLN A 186 -7.75 12.42 21.79
C GLN A 186 -8.61 12.11 23.01
N TRP A 187 -8.49 10.93 23.61
CA TRP A 187 -9.23 10.53 24.81
C TRP A 187 -9.06 11.56 25.94
N HIS A 188 -7.82 12.00 26.19
CA HIS A 188 -7.53 12.96 27.26
C HIS A 188 -8.12 14.36 27.02
N ARG A 189 -8.27 14.78 25.76
CA ARG A 189 -8.70 16.14 25.39
C ARG A 189 -10.18 16.25 25.01
N VAL A 190 -10.78 15.19 24.47
CA VAL A 190 -12.22 15.12 24.12
C VAL A 190 -13.11 15.25 25.37
N ARG A 191 -12.63 14.80 26.53
CA ARG A 191 -13.32 14.99 27.82
C ARG A 191 -13.45 16.46 28.25
N LYS A 192 -12.69 17.38 27.67
CA LYS A 192 -12.66 18.79 28.08
C LYS A 192 -13.47 19.70 27.17
N ASP A 193 -13.48 19.48 25.84
CA ASP A 193 -14.29 20.29 24.90
C ASP A 193 -14.48 19.61 23.52
N PRO A 194 -15.74 19.39 23.05
CA PRO A 194 -16.04 18.82 21.74
C PRO A 194 -15.57 19.66 20.54
N LYS A 195 -15.49 21.00 20.68
CA LYS A 195 -15.04 21.87 19.58
C LYS A 195 -13.54 21.75 19.35
N VAL A 196 -12.77 21.61 20.43
CA VAL A 196 -11.31 21.40 20.40
C VAL A 196 -10.97 20.05 19.76
N ALA A 197 -11.82 19.03 19.92
CA ALA A 197 -11.62 17.71 19.32
C ALA A 197 -11.55 17.73 17.79
N ARG A 198 -12.37 18.57 17.12
CA ARG A 198 -12.38 18.65 15.65
C ARG A 198 -11.07 19.24 15.11
N SER A 199 -10.64 20.38 15.66
CA SER A 199 -9.38 21.02 15.24
C SER A 199 -8.17 20.13 15.53
N LEU A 200 -8.20 19.38 16.65
CA LEU A 200 -7.14 18.44 16.98
C LEU A 200 -7.04 17.27 16.00
N ARG A 201 -8.16 16.72 15.53
CA ARG A 201 -8.14 15.67 14.49
C ARG A 201 -7.48 16.17 13.22
N VAL A 202 -7.82 17.39 12.77
CA VAL A 202 -7.19 18.00 11.60
C VAL A 202 -5.68 18.17 11.82
N LEU A 203 -5.27 18.65 12.99
CA LEU A 203 -3.85 18.81 13.32
C LEU A 203 -3.09 17.47 13.31
N ILE A 204 -3.68 16.42 13.90
CA ILE A 204 -3.08 15.07 13.90
C ILE A 204 -2.91 14.56 12.48
N ILE A 205 -3.92 14.75 11.61
CA ILE A 205 -3.83 14.36 10.20
C ILE A 205 -2.69 15.10 9.51
N VAL A 206 -2.58 16.42 9.69
CA VAL A 206 -1.50 17.23 9.10
C VAL A 206 -0.12 16.76 9.56
N ILE A 207 0.04 16.49 10.86
CA ILE A 207 1.32 15.99 11.42
C ILE A 207 1.65 14.60 10.86
N ALA A 208 0.67 13.68 10.81
CA ALA A 208 0.86 12.35 10.28
C ALA A 208 1.23 12.37 8.79
N SER A 209 0.52 13.16 7.97
CA SER A 209 0.87 13.38 6.56
C SER A 209 2.27 13.96 6.40
N GLY A 210 2.68 14.87 7.29
CA GLY A 210 4.03 15.40 7.32
C GLY A 210 5.10 14.34 7.60
N PHE A 211 4.86 13.41 8.53
CA PHE A 211 5.78 12.30 8.79
C PHE A 211 5.88 11.33 7.61
N VAL A 212 4.75 10.99 6.98
CA VAL A 212 4.73 10.12 5.80
C VAL A 212 5.48 10.77 4.62
N LEU A 213 5.22 12.06 4.36
CA LEU A 213 5.96 12.82 3.34
C LEU A 213 7.45 12.94 3.68
N GLY A 214 7.77 13.16 4.96
CA GLY A 214 9.13 13.25 5.47
C GLY A 214 9.91 11.97 5.25
N GLU A 215 9.32 10.80 5.55
CA GLU A 215 9.94 9.50 5.29
C GLU A 215 10.28 9.32 3.81
N GLY A 216 9.33 9.58 2.91
CA GLY A 216 9.54 9.45 1.47
C GLY A 216 10.60 10.40 0.92
N THR A 217 10.55 11.68 1.32
CA THR A 217 11.52 12.69 0.86
C THR A 217 12.92 12.46 1.42
N LEU A 218 13.05 12.13 2.72
CA LEU A 218 14.33 11.78 3.33
C LEU A 218 14.91 10.49 2.76
N SER A 219 14.08 9.51 2.38
CA SER A 219 14.53 8.30 1.69
C SER A 219 15.23 8.64 0.36
N LEU A 220 14.68 9.56 -0.43
CA LEU A 220 15.32 10.03 -1.67
C LEU A 220 16.62 10.80 -1.39
N VAL A 221 16.65 11.65 -0.35
CA VAL A 221 17.88 12.34 0.06
C VAL A 221 18.95 11.32 0.50
N ASN A 222 18.58 10.32 1.29
CA ASN A 222 19.47 9.25 1.72
C ASN A 222 20.00 8.43 0.53
N LEU A 223 19.14 8.14 -0.46
CA LEU A 223 19.54 7.49 -1.70
C LEU A 223 20.60 8.31 -2.45
N ILE A 224 20.39 9.61 -2.60
CA ILE A 224 21.34 10.51 -3.26
C ILE A 224 22.65 10.56 -2.48
N LEU A 225 22.60 10.69 -1.15
CA LEU A 225 23.79 10.66 -0.29
C LEU A 225 24.56 9.34 -0.45
N LYS A 226 23.84 8.21 -0.44
CA LYS A 226 24.42 6.88 -0.60
C LYS A 226 25.05 6.69 -1.99
N ALA A 227 24.40 7.20 -3.04
CA ALA A 227 24.93 7.20 -4.40
C ALA A 227 26.23 8.02 -4.51
N ASN A 228 26.38 9.08 -3.70
CA ASN A 228 27.60 9.88 -3.59
C ASN A 228 28.62 9.31 -2.58
N GLY A 229 28.43 8.09 -2.10
CA GLY A 229 29.38 7.41 -1.21
C GLY A 229 29.32 7.85 0.26
N VAL A 230 28.34 8.67 0.65
CA VAL A 230 28.15 9.06 2.05
C VAL A 230 27.53 7.89 2.83
N GLY A 231 28.26 7.44 3.86
CA GLY A 231 27.80 6.38 4.76
C GLY A 231 26.75 6.86 5.78
N PRO A 232 26.07 5.93 6.48
CA PRO A 232 25.14 6.31 7.54
C PRO A 232 25.86 7.04 8.68
N ALA A 233 25.27 8.13 9.17
CA ALA A 233 25.82 8.89 10.30
C ALA A 233 25.77 8.10 11.61
N THR A 234 24.77 7.23 11.78
CA THR A 234 24.61 6.37 12.96
C THR A 234 23.98 5.03 12.58
N CYS A 235 24.40 3.96 13.24
CA CYS A 235 23.81 2.61 13.12
C CYS A 235 22.83 2.27 14.26
N ALA A 236 22.36 3.29 14.98
CA ALA A 236 21.43 3.11 16.09
C ALA A 236 20.09 2.55 15.59
N GLY A 237 19.64 1.44 16.19
CA GLY A 237 18.40 0.75 15.81
C GLY A 237 18.56 -0.37 14.78
N CYS A 238 19.76 -0.57 14.23
CA CYS A 238 20.06 -1.74 13.39
C CYS A 238 20.29 -2.98 14.26
N ILE A 239 19.49 -4.01 14.04
CA ILE A 239 19.62 -5.31 14.71
C ILE A 239 20.18 -6.32 13.69
N GLY A 240 21.41 -6.79 13.90
CA GLY A 240 22.05 -7.79 13.04
C GLY A 240 22.38 -7.29 11.62
N SER A 241 22.44 -8.21 10.66
CA SER A 241 22.77 -7.97 9.24
C SER A 241 21.64 -7.34 8.41
N ILE A 242 20.61 -6.80 9.06
CA ILE A 242 19.41 -6.25 8.41
C ILE A 242 19.70 -4.89 7.75
N CYS A 243 20.72 -4.17 8.22
CA CYS A 243 21.15 -2.90 7.64
C CYS A 243 22.43 -3.07 6.82
N SER A 244 22.32 -3.12 5.49
CA SER A 244 23.46 -3.30 4.57
C SER A 244 24.46 -2.14 4.63
N GLY A 245 23.99 -0.94 5.02
CA GLY A 245 24.82 0.25 5.17
C GLY A 245 25.67 0.32 6.44
N CYS A 246 25.40 -0.52 7.44
CA CYS A 246 26.08 -0.51 8.73
C CYS A 246 27.02 -1.72 8.82
N LYS A 247 28.32 -1.47 8.73
CA LYS A 247 29.33 -2.47 9.09
C LYS A 247 29.31 -2.65 10.60
N LEU A 248 28.65 -3.70 11.09
CA LEU A 248 28.94 -4.32 12.38
C LEU A 248 29.67 -5.62 12.12
#